data_AF-A0A502G5S8-F1
#
_entry.id   AF-A0A502G5S8-F1
#
_cell.length_a   1.000
_cell.length_b   1.000
_cell.length_c   1.000
_cell.angle_alpha   90.00
_cell.angle_beta   90.00
_cell.angle_gamma   90.00
#
_symmetry.space_group_name_H-M   'P 1'
#
loop_
_entity.id
_entity.type
_entity.pdbx_description
1 polymer ?
#
loop_
_entity_poly.entity_id
_entity_poly.type
_entity_poly.pdbx_seq_one_letter_code
_entity_poly.pdbx_strand_id
1 'polypeptide(L)'
;MHTHNVNSKTATTTPPERWGAKTVRHLIDRGHYNVACAQEAHAHDGEKFTRLDAYSYFIRGAGEAWVKVIRHAFRKKGRNV
;
A
#
# COMPACT_ATOMS: atom_id res chain seq x y z
N MET A 1 -22.22 -3.30 49.02
CA MET A 1 -22.79 -2.86 47.73
C MET A 1 -21.65 -2.87 46.71
N HIS A 2 -21.96 -3.31 45.50
CA HIS A 2 -21.11 -4.09 44.60
C HIS A 2 -20.01 -3.30 43.87
N THR A 3 -18.89 -3.97 43.65
CA THR A 3 -17.63 -3.56 43.04
C THR A 3 -17.77 -2.98 41.62
N HIS A 4 -17.06 -1.90 41.33
CA HIS A 4 -16.93 -1.33 39.98
C HIS A 4 -16.39 -2.37 38.99
N ASN A 5 -17.21 -2.74 38.00
CA ASN A 5 -16.78 -3.50 36.83
C ASN A 5 -16.20 -2.52 35.78
N VAL A 6 -14.91 -2.23 35.88
CA VAL A 6 -14.12 -1.53 34.85
C VAL A 6 -13.53 -2.54 33.87
N ASN A 7 -14.39 -3.20 33.10
CA ASN A 7 -14.02 -3.93 31.89
C ASN A 7 -14.71 -3.26 30.70
N SER A 8 -14.23 -2.08 30.34
CA SER A 8 -14.33 -1.60 28.97
C SER A 8 -13.02 -1.98 28.28
N LYS A 9 -12.98 -3.18 27.69
CA LYS A 9 -11.98 -3.50 26.66
C LYS A 9 -12.22 -2.55 25.48
N THR A 10 -11.63 -1.38 25.54
CA THR A 10 -11.57 -0.45 24.41
C THR A 10 -10.69 -1.13 23.37
N ALA A 11 -11.32 -1.83 22.43
CA ALA A 11 -10.66 -2.23 21.20
C ALA A 11 -9.99 -0.98 20.63
N THR A 12 -8.66 -1.00 20.54
CA THR A 12 -7.88 0.09 19.96
C THR A 12 -8.26 0.19 18.49
N THR A 13 -9.28 0.99 18.19
CA THR A 13 -9.62 1.37 16.82
C THR A 13 -8.46 2.21 16.32
N THR A 14 -7.55 1.60 15.57
CA THR A 14 -6.49 2.36 14.88
C THR A 14 -7.17 3.45 14.05
N PRO A 15 -6.84 4.72 14.26
CA PRO A 15 -7.51 5.81 13.56
C PRO A 15 -7.32 5.65 12.05
N PRO A 16 -8.34 5.97 11.24
CA PRO A 16 -8.30 5.82 9.77
C PRO A 16 -7.11 6.56 9.13
N GLU A 17 -6.65 7.65 9.74
CA GLU A 17 -5.48 8.42 9.30
C GLU A 17 -4.18 7.58 9.25
N ARG A 18 -3.97 6.72 10.25
CA ARG A 18 -2.77 5.88 10.32
C ARG A 18 -2.78 4.78 9.26
N TRP A 19 -3.97 4.30 8.89
CA TRP A 19 -4.13 3.32 7.82
C TRP A 19 -3.95 3.95 6.44
N GLY A 20 -4.49 5.16 6.23
CA GLY A 20 -4.29 5.95 5.02
C GLY A 20 -2.82 6.26 4.77
N ALA A 21 -2.10 6.82 5.75
CA ALA A 21 -0.68 7.15 5.62
C ALA A 21 0.19 5.91 5.35
N LYS A 22 -0.08 4.78 6.02
CA LYS A 22 0.63 3.52 5.78
C LYS A 22 0.38 3.00 4.36
N THR A 23 -0.85 3.12 3.88
CA THR A 23 -1.22 2.72 2.52
C THR A 23 -0.50 3.59 1.51
N VAL A 24 -0.57 4.92 1.62
CA VAL A 24 0.11 5.86 0.71
C VAL A 24 1.62 5.60 0.68
N ARG A 25 2.26 5.42 1.84
CA ARG A 25 3.68 5.06 1.91
C ARG A 25 3.98 3.76 1.17
N HIS A 26 3.13 2.74 1.31
CA HIS A 26 3.30 1.48 0.61
C HIS A 26 3.17 1.62 -0.92
N LEU A 27 2.28 2.48 -1.41
CA LEU A 27 2.13 2.73 -2.85
C LEU A 27 3.38 3.42 -3.42
N ILE A 28 3.89 4.44 -2.72
CA ILE A 28 5.09 5.19 -3.13
C ILE A 28 6.31 4.26 -3.16
N ASP A 29 6.48 3.44 -2.13
CA ASP A 29 7.56 2.44 -2.06
C ASP A 29 7.50 1.46 -3.24
N ARG A 30 6.31 0.97 -3.59
CA ARG A 30 6.11 0.10 -4.76
C ARG A 30 6.35 0.81 -6.09
N GLY A 31 5.98 2.08 -6.20
CA GLY A 31 6.30 2.90 -7.35
C GLY A 31 7.81 3.02 -7.55
N HIS A 32 8.55 3.39 -6.50
CA HIS A 32 10.01 3.49 -6.56
C HIS A 32 10.70 2.16 -6.85
N TYR A 33 10.24 1.07 -6.23
CA TYR A 33 10.75 -0.27 -6.51
C TYR A 33 10.63 -0.63 -8.00
N ASN A 34 9.47 -0.35 -8.60
CA ASN A 34 9.24 -0.68 -10.00
C ASN A 34 10.07 0.18 -10.96
N VAL A 35 10.31 1.45 -10.60
CA VAL A 35 11.24 2.34 -11.33
C VAL A 35 12.67 1.82 -11.26
N ALA A 36 13.14 1.43 -10.07
CA ALA A 36 14.48 0.89 -9.90
C ALA A 36 14.68 -0.39 -10.74
N CYS A 37 13.72 -1.32 -10.67
CA CYS A 37 13.74 -2.56 -11.45
C CYS A 37 13.76 -2.28 -12.97
N ALA A 38 12.96 -1.33 -13.43
CA ALA A 38 12.98 -0.93 -14.84
C ALA A 38 14.30 -0.26 -15.24
N GLN A 39 14.83 0.62 -14.39
CA GLN A 39 16.12 1.28 -14.65
C GLN A 39 17.26 0.26 -14.76
N GLU A 40 17.28 -0.77 -13.91
CA GLU A 40 18.23 -1.88 -13.98
C GLU A 40 18.07 -2.69 -15.28
N ALA A 41 16.83 -2.98 -15.69
CA ALA A 41 16.55 -3.69 -16.94
C ALA A 41 17.01 -2.90 -18.17
N HIS A 42 16.67 -1.60 -18.24
CA HIS A 42 17.12 -0.73 -19.34
C HIS A 42 18.66 -0.58 -19.36
N ALA A 43 19.32 -0.56 -18.20
CA ALA A 43 20.78 -0.55 -18.13
C ALA A 43 21.40 -1.86 -18.66
N HIS A 44 20.75 -3.01 -18.45
CA HIS A 44 21.18 -4.29 -18.96
C HIS A 44 20.99 -4.42 -20.48
N ASP A 45 19.89 -3.88 -21.01
CA ASP A 45 19.56 -3.94 -22.44
C ASP A 45 20.22 -2.83 -23.27
N GLY A 46 20.94 -1.90 -22.62
CA GLY A 46 21.62 -0.78 -23.25
C GLY A 46 20.69 0.34 -23.73
N GLU A 47 19.43 0.32 -23.31
CA GLU A 47 18.40 1.26 -23.72
C GLU A 47 18.36 2.49 -22.79
N LYS A 48 18.10 3.68 -23.35
CA LYS A 48 18.05 4.90 -22.54
C LYS A 48 16.78 4.94 -21.70
N PHE A 49 16.96 4.89 -20.38
CA PHE A 49 15.87 5.12 -19.44
C PHE A 49 15.46 6.60 -19.45
N THR A 50 14.26 6.91 -19.98
CA THR A 50 13.76 8.28 -20.04
C THR A 50 12.95 8.62 -18.80
N ARG A 51 12.85 9.91 -18.48
CA ARG A 51 12.04 10.42 -17.37
C ARG A 51 10.54 10.07 -17.50
N LEU A 52 10.06 9.90 -18.73
CA LEU A 52 8.71 9.44 -19.07
C LEU A 52 8.51 7.96 -18.73
N ASP A 53 9.51 7.12 -18.97
CA ASP A 53 9.51 5.71 -18.59
C ASP A 53 9.49 5.59 -17.07
N ALA A 54 10.32 6.35 -16.37
CA ALA A 54 10.32 6.41 -14.91
C ALA A 54 8.93 6.73 -14.35
N TYR A 55 8.23 7.71 -14.91
CA TYR A 55 6.88 8.06 -14.47
C TYR A 55 5.87 6.96 -14.75
N SER A 56 5.94 6.34 -15.93
CA SER A 56 5.09 5.22 -16.33
C SER A 56 5.28 4.00 -15.41
N TYR A 57 6.54 3.62 -15.12
CA TYR A 57 6.85 2.52 -14.21
C TYR A 57 6.46 2.84 -12.77
N PHE A 58 6.59 4.09 -12.32
CA PHE A 58 6.13 4.50 -11.00
C PHE A 58 4.61 4.32 -10.85
N ILE A 59 3.83 4.85 -11.81
CA ILE A 59 2.36 4.72 -11.81
C ILE A 59 1.96 3.25 -11.88
N ARG A 60 2.63 2.43 -12.69
CA ARG A 60 2.34 1.00 -12.78
C ARG A 60 2.55 0.29 -11.44
N GLY A 61 3.69 0.54 -10.79
CA GLY A 61 4.01 -0.06 -9.48
C GLY A 61 3.04 0.39 -8.38
N ALA A 62 2.72 1.68 -8.33
CA ALA A 62 1.75 2.23 -7.38
C ALA A 62 0.32 1.73 -7.65
N GLY A 63 -0.09 1.65 -8.91
CA GLY A 63 -1.42 1.19 -9.33
C GLY A 63 -1.67 -0.29 -8.99
N GLU A 64 -0.69 -1.16 -9.25
CA GLU A 64 -0.79 -2.58 -8.88
C GLU A 64 -0.93 -2.78 -7.37
N ALA A 65 -0.18 -1.99 -6.58
CA ALA A 65 -0.29 -2.01 -5.12
C ALA A 65 -1.67 -1.54 -4.66
N TRP A 66 -2.23 -0.49 -5.30
CA TRP A 66 -3.55 0.02 -4.99
C TRP A 66 -4.66 -1.00 -5.27
N VAL A 67 -4.60 -1.69 -6.41
CA VAL A 67 -5.54 -2.78 -6.75
C VAL A 67 -5.48 -3.90 -5.71
N LYS A 68 -4.29 -4.25 -5.21
CA LYS A 68 -4.13 -5.25 -4.14
C LYS A 68 -4.74 -4.78 -2.82
N VAL A 69 -4.58 -3.51 -2.45
CA VAL A 69 -5.20 -2.92 -1.26
C VAL A 69 -6.73 -2.98 -1.35
N ILE A 70 -7.29 -2.55 -2.49
CA ILE A 70 -8.73 -2.60 -2.75
C ILE A 70 -9.26 -4.04 -2.68
N ARG A 71 -8.61 -4.98 -3.39
CA ARG A 71 -8.99 -6.39 -3.38
C ARG A 71 -8.96 -6.97 -1.96
N HIS A 72 -7.95 -6.63 -1.18
CA HIS A 72 -7.84 -7.10 0.21
C HIS A 72 -8.95 -6.51 1.09
N ALA A 73 -9.34 -5.25 0.88
CA ALA A 73 -10.45 -4.63 1.59
C ALA A 73 -11.79 -5.32 1.26
N PHE A 74 -12.07 -5.60 -0.01
CA PHE A 74 -13.27 -6.34 -0.42
C PHE A 74 -13.28 -7.78 0.11
N ARG A 75 -12.14 -8.49 0.06
CA ARG A 75 -12.03 -9.85 0.62
C ARG A 75 -12.28 -9.89 2.13
N LYS A 76 -11.87 -8.86 2.87
CA LYS A 76 -12.12 -8.77 4.32
C LYS A 76 -13.62 -8.61 4.62
N LYS A 77 -14.36 -7.92 3.74
CA LYS A 77 -15.81 -7.71 3.88
C LYS A 77 -16.62 -9.00 3.66
N GLY A 78 -16.19 -9.87 2.75
CA GLY A 78 -16.88 -11.13 2.46
C GLY A 78 -16.64 -12.29 3.43
N ARG A 79 -15.72 -12.14 4.41
CA ARG A 79 -15.35 -13.18 5.38
C ARG A 79 -15.88 -12.90 6.80
N ASN A 80 -16.67 -11.84 6.95
CA ASN A 80 -17.38 -11.47 8.19
C ASN A 80 -18.86 -11.91 8.15
N VAL A 81 -19.18 -12.90 7.30
CA VAL A 81 -20.52 -13.52 7.21
C VAL A 81 -20.39 -14.97 7.64
#